data_AF-A0A1W9URP4-F1
#
_entry.id   AF-A0A1W9URP4-F1
#
_cell.length_a   1.000
_cell.length_b   1.000
_cell.length_c   1.000
_cell.angle_alpha   90.00
_cell.angle_beta   90.00
_cell.angle_gamma   90.00
#
_symmetry.space_group_name_H-M   'P 1'
#
loop_
_entity.id
_entity.type
_entity.pdbx_description
1 polymer ?
#
loop_
_entity_poly.entity_id
_entity_poly.type
_entity_poly.pdbx_seq_one_letter_code
_entity_poly.pdbx_strand_id
1 'polypeptide(L)'
;MPRGDRAGGRTAGIIRRLLLPGGAGTAWPHHLLPRPPCGRGKLAFRTHRQVLARWTRSRSPESHTGAPDILIREARAADEARILELLPLIPQNAGLSDPAKRAAAQRFRESLALDVLVAEVDGRAVGFLALSFVPVLSGLRALIDDMAVDPKCQRQGIGAALLEAAIQRADQRSATHLLVDTSRGDAAAREFYQACGFEAGGIAPLRIR
;
A
#
# COMPACT_ATOMS: atom_id res chain seq x y z
N MET A 1 -33.34 -60.68 33.03
CA MET A 1 -34.53 -60.07 33.67
C MET A 1 -34.25 -58.59 33.92
N PRO A 2 -35.21 -57.70 33.67
CA PRO A 2 -35.13 -56.83 32.48
C PRO A 2 -35.67 -55.38 32.68
N ARG A 3 -35.78 -54.66 31.54
CA ARG A 3 -36.66 -53.48 31.22
C ARG A 3 -36.22 -52.13 31.80
N GLY A 4 -36.21 -51.01 31.07
CA GLY A 4 -37.03 -50.55 29.92
C GLY A 4 -37.74 -49.27 30.36
N ASP A 5 -37.52 -48.10 29.76
CA ASP A 5 -38.30 -47.49 28.66
C ASP A 5 -37.55 -46.22 28.18
N ARG A 6 -37.37 -45.95 26.87
CA ARG A 6 -38.30 -45.33 25.88
C ARG A 6 -38.80 -43.93 26.30
N ALA A 7 -38.92 -42.92 25.45
CA ALA A 7 -38.96 -42.75 24.00
C ALA A 7 -38.50 -41.30 23.69
N GLY A 8 -37.91 -41.01 22.52
CA GLY A 8 -38.63 -40.56 21.32
C GLY A 8 -38.45 -39.03 21.21
N GLY A 9 -38.23 -38.33 20.11
CA GLY A 9 -38.18 -38.44 18.65
C GLY A 9 -37.95 -36.96 18.22
N ARG A 10 -37.60 -36.52 17.02
CA ARG A 10 -37.73 -37.01 15.66
C ARG A 10 -36.86 -36.08 14.81
N THR A 11 -36.32 -36.68 13.77
CA THR A 11 -35.76 -36.14 12.53
C THR A 11 -36.69 -35.14 11.83
N ALA A 12 -36.09 -34.23 11.04
CA ALA A 12 -36.48 -33.83 9.66
C ALA A 12 -36.70 -32.32 9.41
N GLY A 13 -35.99 -31.84 8.39
CA GLY A 13 -36.23 -30.62 7.62
C GLY A 13 -35.18 -30.57 6.51
N ILE A 14 -35.27 -31.38 5.45
CA ILE A 14 -36.15 -31.25 4.26
C ILE A 14 -36.09 -29.85 3.66
N ILE A 15 -35.20 -29.66 2.67
CA ILE A 15 -35.46 -28.73 1.56
C ILE A 15 -35.74 -29.60 0.34
N ARG A 16 -36.99 -29.48 -0.12
CA ARG A 16 -37.60 -30.20 -1.24
C ARG A 16 -36.96 -29.80 -2.57
N ARG A 17 -36.54 -30.81 -3.31
CA ARG A 17 -36.34 -30.79 -4.77
C ARG A 17 -37.72 -30.77 -5.43
N LEU A 18 -38.02 -29.75 -6.25
CA LEU A 18 -39.11 -29.79 -7.22
C LEU A 18 -38.53 -30.22 -8.57
N LEU A 19 -39.18 -31.19 -9.19
CA LEU A 19 -38.87 -31.72 -10.51
C LEU A 19 -40.22 -32.15 -11.11
N LEU A 20 -40.66 -31.53 -12.19
CA LEU A 20 -41.65 -32.00 -13.18
C LEU A 20 -41.63 -31.03 -14.38
N PRO A 21 -42.13 -31.41 -15.58
CA PRO A 21 -41.71 -32.52 -16.43
C PRO A 21 -41.31 -32.02 -17.85
N GLY A 22 -40.84 -32.93 -18.70
CA GLY A 22 -40.23 -32.64 -19.99
C GLY A 22 -41.12 -32.11 -21.12
N GLY A 23 -40.45 -31.68 -22.19
CA GLY A 23 -41.05 -31.32 -23.48
C GLY A 23 -39.95 -30.89 -24.44
N ALA A 24 -39.94 -31.52 -25.62
CA ALA A 24 -38.85 -31.51 -26.58
C ALA A 24 -38.65 -30.16 -27.31
N GLY A 25 -37.41 -29.99 -27.80
CA GLY A 25 -36.94 -29.12 -28.87
C GLY A 25 -37.79 -27.94 -29.32
N THR A 26 -37.26 -26.74 -29.14
CA THR A 26 -37.31 -25.66 -30.14
C THR A 26 -36.21 -24.65 -29.80
N ALA A 27 -35.56 -24.14 -30.85
CA ALA A 27 -34.40 -23.25 -30.78
C ALA A 27 -34.68 -21.97 -29.97
N TRP A 28 -33.74 -21.58 -29.12
CA TRP A 28 -33.80 -20.30 -28.40
C TRP A 28 -33.33 -19.16 -29.32
N PRO A 29 -34.08 -18.05 -29.42
CA PRO A 29 -33.67 -16.90 -30.22
C PRO A 29 -32.42 -16.24 -29.60
N HIS A 30 -31.41 -15.93 -30.42
CA HIS A 30 -30.13 -15.31 -30.02
C HIS A 30 -30.24 -13.85 -29.56
N HIS A 31 -31.33 -13.46 -28.90
CA HIS A 31 -31.62 -12.07 -28.58
C HIS A 31 -32.08 -11.94 -27.13
N LEU A 32 -31.17 -12.09 -26.15
CA LEU A 32 -31.30 -11.56 -24.77
C LEU A 32 -30.05 -11.88 -23.92
N LEU A 33 -28.85 -11.57 -24.43
CA LEU A 33 -27.72 -11.28 -23.55
C LEU A 33 -27.71 -9.77 -23.31
N PRO A 34 -27.63 -9.28 -22.05
CA PRO A 34 -27.33 -7.88 -21.83
C PRO A 34 -25.99 -7.58 -22.49
N ARG A 35 -26.01 -6.68 -23.48
CA ARG A 35 -24.80 -6.15 -24.11
C ARG A 35 -23.90 -5.63 -22.99
N PRO A 36 -22.58 -5.93 -23.00
CA PRO A 36 -21.66 -5.26 -22.08
C PRO A 36 -21.84 -3.75 -22.27
N PRO A 37 -21.79 -2.93 -21.21
CA PRO A 37 -21.84 -1.48 -21.37
C PRO A 37 -20.69 -1.03 -22.28
N CYS A 38 -21.00 -0.83 -23.55
CA CYS A 38 -20.18 -0.10 -24.51
C CYS A 38 -20.23 1.37 -24.10
N GLY A 39 -19.38 1.69 -23.12
CA GLY A 39 -19.14 3.01 -22.62
C GLY A 39 -17.71 3.05 -22.14
N ARG A 40 -16.77 3.21 -23.07
CA ARG A 40 -15.41 3.68 -22.78
C ARG A 40 -15.52 5.10 -22.20
N GLY A 41 -15.88 5.18 -20.92
CA GLY A 41 -15.60 6.33 -20.10
C GLY A 41 -14.10 6.35 -19.89
N LYS A 42 -13.40 7.11 -20.73
CA LYS A 42 -11.99 7.45 -20.53
C LYS A 42 -11.86 8.04 -19.13
N LEU A 43 -11.46 7.26 -18.13
CA LEU A 43 -10.70 7.85 -17.04
C LEU A 43 -9.45 8.40 -17.72
N ALA A 44 -9.42 9.71 -17.89
CA ALA A 44 -8.27 10.42 -18.37
C ALA A 44 -7.11 10.05 -17.45
N PHE A 45 -6.21 9.19 -17.95
CA PHE A 45 -4.96 8.85 -17.32
C PHE A 45 -4.19 10.15 -17.06
N ARG A 46 -4.38 10.72 -15.87
CA ARG A 46 -3.29 11.45 -15.24
C ARG A 46 -2.36 10.37 -14.77
N THR A 47 -1.25 10.17 -15.46
CA THR A 47 -0.21 9.29 -14.94
C THR A 47 0.19 9.84 -13.58
N HIS A 48 0.46 8.98 -12.60
CA HIS A 48 0.98 9.41 -11.31
C HIS A 48 2.16 10.41 -11.46
N ARG A 49 2.97 10.24 -12.52
CA ARG A 49 3.95 11.22 -13.03
C ARG A 49 3.44 12.63 -13.30
N GLN A 50 2.29 12.80 -13.94
CA GLN A 50 1.69 14.13 -14.19
C GLN A 50 1.17 14.77 -12.90
N VAL A 51 0.71 13.95 -11.96
CA VAL A 51 0.26 14.39 -10.64
C VAL A 51 1.45 14.83 -9.79
N LEU A 52 2.52 14.05 -9.73
CA LEU A 52 3.79 14.42 -9.10
C LEU A 52 4.39 15.67 -9.75
N ALA A 53 4.46 15.72 -11.10
CA ALA A 53 4.97 16.88 -11.82
C ALA A 53 4.11 18.14 -11.65
N ARG A 54 2.81 18.00 -11.41
CA ARG A 54 1.93 19.12 -11.04
C ARG A 54 2.20 19.56 -9.61
N TRP A 55 2.40 18.62 -8.69
CA TRP A 55 2.68 18.92 -7.29
C TRP A 55 4.01 19.66 -7.12
N THR A 56 5.06 19.20 -7.83
CA THR A 56 6.34 19.91 -7.96
C THR A 56 6.14 21.33 -8.50
N ARG A 57 5.22 21.55 -9.44
CA ARG A 57 4.97 22.87 -10.05
C ARG A 57 4.05 23.79 -9.24
N SER A 58 3.05 23.26 -8.52
CA SER A 58 2.00 24.08 -7.90
C SER A 58 2.39 24.72 -6.57
N ARG A 59 3.57 24.41 -6.03
CA ARG A 59 4.09 24.97 -4.76
C ARG A 59 5.46 25.63 -4.87
N SER A 60 6.03 25.75 -6.07
CA SER A 60 7.20 26.59 -6.30
C SER A 60 6.77 28.01 -6.64
N PRO A 61 6.96 29.03 -5.78
CA PRO A 61 7.23 30.36 -6.32
C PRO A 61 8.59 30.26 -7.00
N GLU A 62 8.60 30.44 -8.32
CA GLU A 62 9.74 30.74 -9.18
C GLU A 62 11.04 29.94 -8.92
N SER A 63 11.32 29.06 -9.87
CA SER A 63 12.59 28.39 -10.12
C SER A 63 13.82 29.15 -9.64
N HIS A 64 14.36 28.76 -8.49
CA HIS A 64 15.78 28.92 -8.23
C HIS A 64 16.52 27.80 -8.97
N THR A 65 17.34 28.19 -9.95
CA THR A 65 18.41 27.38 -10.52
C THR A 65 19.26 26.82 -9.39
N GLY A 66 19.13 25.53 -9.08
CA GLY A 66 19.83 24.87 -7.97
C GLY A 66 18.97 23.88 -7.20
N ALA A 67 18.12 23.09 -7.87
CA ALA A 67 17.52 21.95 -7.20
C ALA A 67 18.66 20.99 -6.79
N PRO A 68 18.76 20.59 -5.51
CA PRO A 68 19.79 19.65 -5.08
C PRO A 68 19.70 18.38 -5.94
N ASP A 69 20.85 17.82 -6.31
CA ASP A 69 20.89 16.56 -7.06
C ASP A 69 20.44 15.43 -6.13
N ILE A 70 19.15 15.08 -6.20
CA ILE A 70 18.54 14.06 -5.34
C ILE A 70 18.81 12.70 -5.97
N LEU A 71 19.67 11.91 -5.34
CA LEU A 71 19.92 10.53 -5.73
C LEU A 71 19.03 9.59 -4.91
N ILE A 72 18.14 8.86 -5.59
CA ILE A 72 17.39 7.75 -4.97
C ILE A 72 18.12 6.44 -5.20
N ARG A 73 18.41 5.72 -4.13
CA ARG A 73 19.13 4.43 -4.19
C ARG A 73 18.68 3.46 -3.10
N GLU A 74 19.10 2.21 -3.21
CA GLU A 74 18.98 1.24 -2.13
C GLU A 74 19.79 1.67 -0.90
N ALA A 75 19.22 1.40 0.26
CA ALA A 75 19.90 1.61 1.53
C ALA A 75 21.06 0.63 1.68
N ARG A 76 22.16 1.12 2.21
CA ARG A 76 23.38 0.37 2.53
C ARG A 76 23.49 0.24 4.05
N ALA A 77 24.33 -0.67 4.53
CA ALA A 77 24.59 -0.82 5.96
C ALA A 77 25.04 0.50 6.63
N ALA A 78 25.78 1.34 5.91
CA ALA A 78 26.23 2.64 6.39
C ALA A 78 25.08 3.65 6.62
N ASP A 79 23.91 3.46 6.01
CA ASP A 79 22.76 4.35 6.17
C ASP A 79 21.97 4.06 7.46
N GLU A 80 22.25 2.96 8.16
CA GLU A 80 21.50 2.50 9.35
C GLU A 80 21.32 3.62 10.38
N ALA A 81 22.43 4.23 10.80
CA ALA A 81 22.42 5.27 11.82
C ALA A 81 21.49 6.43 11.40
N ARG A 82 21.55 6.80 10.13
CA ARG A 82 20.78 7.92 9.61
C ARG A 82 19.29 7.60 9.46
N ILE A 83 18.96 6.38 9.05
CA ILE A 83 17.58 5.92 9.00
C ILE A 83 16.97 5.89 10.40
N LEU A 84 17.71 5.40 11.41
CA LEU A 84 17.25 5.36 12.80
C LEU A 84 17.08 6.75 13.42
N GLU A 85 17.84 7.76 12.97
CA GLU A 85 17.63 9.17 13.33
C GLU A 85 16.35 9.75 12.72
N LEU A 86 16.02 9.35 11.49
CA LEU A 86 14.84 9.84 10.76
C LEU A 86 13.55 9.13 11.17
N LEU A 87 13.63 7.86 11.60
CA LEU A 87 12.48 7.03 11.93
C LEU A 87 11.51 7.67 12.97
N PRO A 88 11.97 8.34 14.04
CA PRO A 88 11.11 9.00 15.01
C PRO A 88 10.37 10.23 14.48
N LEU A 89 10.70 10.72 13.27
CA LEU A 89 9.95 11.81 12.62
C LEU A 89 8.54 11.37 12.20
N ILE A 90 8.31 10.06 12.09
CA ILE A 90 6.98 9.49 11.87
C ILE A 90 6.23 9.53 13.22
N PRO A 91 5.05 10.17 13.32
CA PRO A 91 4.40 10.42 14.60
C PRO A 91 4.21 9.20 15.52
N GLN A 92 3.90 8.01 14.98
CA GLN A 92 3.72 6.78 15.78
C GLN A 92 5.04 6.19 16.27
N ASN A 93 6.15 6.58 15.64
CA ASN A 93 7.49 6.15 15.99
C ASN A 93 8.21 7.17 16.90
N ALA A 94 7.61 8.33 17.17
CA ALA A 94 8.21 9.38 18.00
C ALA A 94 8.54 8.91 19.43
N GLY A 95 7.77 7.96 19.97
CA GLY A 95 7.95 7.38 21.30
C GLY A 95 8.83 6.12 21.34
N LEU A 96 9.59 5.80 20.29
CA LEU A 96 10.42 4.59 20.26
C LEU A 96 11.49 4.62 21.37
N SER A 97 11.42 3.64 22.27
CA SER A 97 12.44 3.41 23.29
C SER A 97 13.75 2.89 22.69
N ASP A 98 14.86 3.03 23.40
CA ASP A 98 16.16 2.54 22.91
C ASP A 98 16.18 1.04 22.59
N PRO A 99 15.53 0.15 23.37
CA PRO A 99 15.34 -1.25 22.96
C PRO A 99 14.60 -1.39 21.63
N ALA A 100 13.57 -0.59 21.38
CA ALA A 100 12.81 -0.63 20.13
C ALA A 100 13.65 -0.14 18.94
N LYS A 101 14.48 0.90 19.13
CA LYS A 101 15.44 1.37 18.13
C LYS A 101 16.49 0.29 17.80
N ARG A 102 17.03 -0.41 18.81
CA ARG A 102 17.96 -1.55 18.58
C ARG A 102 17.30 -2.67 17.80
N ALA A 103 16.02 -2.97 18.08
CA ALA A 103 15.28 -3.97 17.32
C ALA A 103 15.00 -3.51 15.88
N ALA A 104 14.72 -2.23 15.64
CA ALA A 104 14.60 -1.67 14.29
C ALA A 104 15.92 -1.77 13.52
N ALA A 105 17.05 -1.46 14.17
CA ALA A 105 18.39 -1.62 13.62
C ALA A 105 18.67 -3.07 13.20
N GLN A 106 18.30 -4.03 14.05
CA GLN A 106 18.44 -5.45 13.73
C GLN A 106 17.61 -5.84 12.49
N ARG A 107 16.35 -5.41 12.42
CA ARG A 107 15.49 -5.67 11.25
C ARG A 107 16.07 -5.07 9.98
N PHE A 108 16.62 -3.86 10.05
CA PHE A 108 17.29 -3.22 8.93
C PHE A 108 18.52 -4.00 8.45
N ARG A 109 19.32 -4.57 9.37
CA ARG A 109 20.49 -5.40 9.00
C ARG A 109 20.11 -6.75 8.42
N GLU A 110 19.05 -7.37 8.94
CA GLU A 110 18.63 -8.70 8.53
C GLU A 110 17.83 -8.66 7.21
N SER A 111 17.06 -7.59 6.97
CA SER A 111 16.33 -7.19 5.75
C SER A 111 15.88 -8.27 4.76
N LEU A 112 15.52 -9.48 5.21
CA LEU A 112 15.09 -10.56 4.31
C LEU A 112 13.76 -10.28 3.61
N ALA A 113 12.96 -9.33 4.11
CA ALA A 113 11.63 -9.02 3.61
C ALA A 113 11.35 -7.51 3.43
N LEU A 114 12.34 -6.65 3.71
CA LEU A 114 12.21 -5.19 3.62
C LEU A 114 13.10 -4.64 2.52
N ASP A 115 12.50 -3.88 1.62
CA ASP A 115 13.21 -3.06 0.65
C ASP A 115 13.28 -1.64 1.18
N VAL A 116 14.47 -1.14 1.50
CA VAL A 116 14.64 0.23 1.99
C VAL A 116 15.35 1.07 0.94
N LEU A 117 14.72 2.19 0.58
CA LEU A 117 15.25 3.21 -0.31
C LEU A 117 15.67 4.43 0.51
N VAL A 118 16.75 5.09 0.10
CA VAL A 118 17.20 6.36 0.67
C VAL A 118 17.25 7.43 -0.41
N ALA A 119 16.92 8.65 0.00
CA ALA A 119 17.17 9.86 -0.77
C ALA A 119 18.46 10.51 -0.25
N GLU A 120 19.45 10.60 -1.11
CA GLU A 120 20.75 11.20 -0.83
C GLU A 120 20.84 12.58 -1.48
N VAL A 121 21.34 13.55 -0.70
CA VAL A 121 21.70 14.89 -1.16
C VAL A 121 23.08 15.20 -0.59
N ASP A 122 24.01 15.63 -1.43
CA ASP A 122 25.39 15.95 -1.06
C ASP A 122 26.09 14.84 -0.24
N GLY A 123 25.90 13.58 -0.64
CA GLY A 123 26.49 12.42 0.04
C GLY A 123 25.82 12.01 1.35
N ARG A 124 24.73 12.68 1.75
CA ARG A 124 24.01 12.42 3.00
C ARG A 124 22.61 11.91 2.74
N ALA A 125 22.21 10.82 3.41
CA ALA A 125 20.82 10.39 3.42
C ALA A 125 19.93 11.41 4.17
N VAL A 126 19.02 12.06 3.44
CA VAL A 126 18.09 13.08 3.93
C VAL A 126 16.65 12.59 3.99
N GLY A 127 16.37 11.40 3.46
CA GLY A 127 15.07 10.76 3.58
C GLY A 127 15.18 9.26 3.32
N PHE A 128 14.15 8.53 3.73
CA PHE A 128 14.05 7.09 3.46
C PHE A 128 12.60 6.68 3.24
N LEU A 129 12.44 5.52 2.61
CA LEU A 129 11.17 4.84 2.42
C LEU A 129 11.41 3.32 2.53
N ALA A 130 10.66 2.67 3.42
CA ALA A 130 10.68 1.22 3.60
C ALA A 130 9.43 0.57 2.96
N LEU A 131 9.65 -0.51 2.22
CA LEU A 131 8.65 -1.30 1.54
C LEU A 131 8.65 -2.75 2.04
N SER A 132 7.47 -3.26 2.35
CA SER A 132 7.21 -4.70 2.50
C SER A 132 6.49 -5.24 1.27
N PHE A 133 6.85 -6.45 0.88
CA PHE A 133 6.13 -7.20 -0.16
C PHE A 133 5.34 -8.33 0.46
N VAL A 134 4.03 -8.34 0.21
CA VAL A 134 3.08 -9.26 0.83
C VAL A 134 2.49 -10.17 -0.26
N PRO A 135 2.90 -11.45 -0.32
CA PRO A 135 2.26 -12.43 -1.17
C PRO A 135 0.81 -12.63 -0.74
N VAL A 136 -0.09 -12.68 -1.72
CA VAL A 136 -1.50 -13.03 -1.54
C VAL A 136 -1.88 -14.09 -2.57
N LEU A 137 -2.97 -14.82 -2.35
CA LEU A 137 -3.40 -15.86 -3.30
C LEU A 137 -3.62 -15.33 -4.73
N SER A 138 -3.96 -14.04 -4.87
CA SER A 138 -4.19 -13.37 -6.15
C SER A 138 -2.96 -12.66 -6.73
N GLY A 139 -1.76 -12.84 -6.16
CA GLY A 139 -0.53 -12.20 -6.65
C GLY A 139 0.30 -11.54 -5.55
N LEU A 140 0.83 -10.35 -5.83
CA LEU A 140 1.71 -9.63 -4.90
C LEU A 140 1.16 -8.23 -4.62
N ARG A 141 1.31 -7.76 -3.38
CA ARG A 141 1.05 -6.37 -2.97
C ARG A 141 2.30 -5.78 -2.34
N ALA A 142 2.51 -4.48 -2.50
CA ALA A 142 3.55 -3.73 -1.82
C ALA A 142 2.91 -2.81 -0.76
N LEU A 143 3.56 -2.66 0.38
CA LEU A 143 3.14 -1.78 1.48
C LEU A 143 4.28 -0.82 1.79
N ILE A 144 3.98 0.48 1.81
CA ILE A 144 4.87 1.50 2.38
C ILE A 144 4.72 1.44 3.90
N ASP A 145 5.73 0.90 4.58
CA ASP A 145 5.70 0.72 6.03
C ASP A 145 6.04 2.01 6.77
N ASP A 146 7.10 2.67 6.33
CA ASP A 146 7.65 3.86 6.95
C ASP A 146 8.24 4.76 5.85
N MET A 147 8.00 6.07 5.97
CA MET A 147 8.57 7.07 5.07
C MET A 147 8.81 8.35 5.86
N ALA A 148 10.01 8.91 5.75
CA ALA A 148 10.35 10.18 6.37
C ALA A 148 11.36 10.96 5.53
N VAL A 149 11.27 12.28 5.60
CA VAL A 149 12.25 13.21 5.02
C VAL A 149 12.64 14.20 6.11
N ASP A 150 13.94 14.47 6.23
CA ASP A 150 14.49 15.47 7.15
C ASP A 150 13.70 16.78 7.01
N PRO A 151 13.19 17.37 8.11
CA PRO A 151 12.41 18.60 8.06
C PRO A 151 13.09 19.74 7.29
N LYS A 152 14.42 19.82 7.32
CA LYS A 152 15.20 20.84 6.58
C LYS A 152 15.21 20.63 5.07
N CYS A 153 14.91 19.41 4.62
CA CYS A 153 14.91 19.00 3.21
C CYS A 153 13.49 18.77 2.67
N GLN A 154 12.45 19.01 3.47
CA GLN A 154 11.06 18.85 3.04
C GLN A 154 10.66 19.90 1.99
N ARG A 155 9.57 19.61 1.26
CA ARG A 155 8.99 20.47 0.22
C ARG A 155 9.91 20.75 -0.99
N GLN A 156 10.99 19.98 -1.13
CA GLN A 156 11.93 20.05 -2.26
C GLN A 156 11.74 18.90 -3.26
N GLY A 157 10.60 18.20 -3.23
CA GLY A 157 10.33 17.07 -4.12
C GLY A 157 10.92 15.72 -3.67
N ILE A 158 11.73 15.66 -2.61
CA ILE A 158 12.35 14.41 -2.11
C ILE A 158 11.31 13.31 -1.81
N GLY A 159 10.22 13.66 -1.13
CA GLY A 159 9.17 12.68 -0.84
C GLY A 159 8.50 12.12 -2.11
N ALA A 160 8.29 12.97 -3.12
CA ALA A 160 7.76 12.55 -4.42
C ALA A 160 8.74 11.62 -5.14
N ALA A 161 10.04 11.92 -5.11
CA ALA A 161 11.08 11.10 -5.72
C ALA A 161 11.18 9.70 -5.07
N LEU A 162 11.14 9.65 -3.73
CA LEU A 162 11.09 8.39 -2.98
C LEU A 162 9.85 7.56 -3.35
N LEU A 163 8.68 8.19 -3.45
CA LEU A 163 7.46 7.50 -3.82
C LEU A 163 7.47 7.00 -5.28
N GLU A 164 8.01 7.78 -6.21
CA GLU A 164 8.15 7.34 -7.61
C GLU A 164 9.07 6.11 -7.70
N ALA A 165 10.20 6.10 -6.98
CA ALA A 165 11.09 4.95 -6.91
C ALA A 165 10.41 3.73 -6.25
N ALA A 166 9.58 3.95 -5.24
CA ALA A 166 8.82 2.88 -4.61
C ALA A 166 7.81 2.24 -5.57
N ILE A 167 7.12 3.04 -6.39
CA ILE A 167 6.20 2.55 -7.42
C ILE A 167 6.96 1.75 -8.48
N GLN A 168 8.12 2.22 -8.93
CA GLN A 168 8.97 1.48 -9.88
C GLN A 168 9.42 0.15 -9.29
N ARG A 169 9.82 0.11 -8.01
CA ARG A 169 10.19 -1.14 -7.33
C ARG A 169 9.01 -2.11 -7.23
N ALA A 170 7.81 -1.61 -6.93
CA ALA A 170 6.60 -2.40 -6.87
C ALA A 170 6.25 -3.01 -8.24
N ASP A 171 6.33 -2.20 -9.30
CA ASP A 171 6.09 -2.60 -10.69
C ASP A 171 7.09 -3.67 -11.17
N GLN A 172 8.38 -3.49 -10.88
CA GLN A 172 9.44 -4.47 -11.19
C GLN A 172 9.18 -5.85 -10.56
N ARG A 173 8.54 -5.88 -9.37
CA ARG A 173 8.14 -7.12 -8.71
C ARG A 173 6.73 -7.60 -9.09
N SER A 174 6.10 -6.98 -10.08
CA SER A 174 4.72 -7.27 -10.52
C SER A 174 3.70 -7.16 -9.38
N ALA A 175 3.92 -6.24 -8.45
CA ALA A 175 2.96 -5.95 -7.39
C ALA A 175 1.73 -5.27 -8.01
N THR A 176 0.56 -5.83 -7.73
CA THR A 176 -0.72 -5.35 -8.29
C THR A 176 -1.22 -4.08 -7.62
N HIS A 177 -0.77 -3.82 -6.38
CA HIS A 177 -1.20 -2.68 -5.56
C HIS A 177 -0.03 -2.17 -4.72
N LEU A 178 0.04 -0.86 -4.55
CA LEU A 178 0.87 -0.19 -3.56
C LEU A 178 -0.04 0.40 -2.48
N LEU A 179 0.16 -0.01 -1.24
CA LEU A 179 -0.65 0.35 -0.08
C LEU A 179 0.16 1.26 0.84
N VAL A 180 -0.55 2.11 1.59
CA VAL A 180 0.02 2.90 2.68
C VAL A 180 -1.02 3.09 3.77
N ASP A 181 -0.61 3.00 5.02
CA ASP A 181 -1.46 3.39 6.13
C ASP A 181 -1.38 4.90 6.37
N THR A 182 -2.29 5.65 5.76
CA THR A 182 -2.35 7.10 5.91
C THR A 182 -2.72 7.56 7.32
N SER A 183 -3.26 6.68 8.19
CA SER A 183 -3.56 7.02 9.59
C SER A 183 -2.29 7.18 10.42
N ARG A 184 -1.16 6.64 9.94
CA ARG A 184 0.15 6.82 10.55
C ARG A 184 0.76 8.20 10.24
N GLY A 185 0.33 8.85 9.16
CA GLY A 185 0.83 10.18 8.82
C GLY A 185 0.27 11.31 9.70
N ASP A 186 0.98 12.43 9.75
CA ASP A 186 0.41 13.72 10.16
C ASP A 186 -0.52 14.29 9.06
N ALA A 187 -1.03 15.51 9.24
CA ALA A 187 -1.87 16.15 8.22
C ALA A 187 -1.14 16.34 6.88
N ALA A 188 0.14 16.72 6.93
CA ALA A 188 0.94 16.95 5.73
C ALA A 188 1.18 15.65 4.94
N ALA A 189 1.45 14.54 5.62
CA ALA A 189 1.60 13.23 5.01
C ALA A 189 0.30 12.74 4.38
N ARG A 190 -0.85 12.94 5.04
CA ARG A 190 -2.17 12.60 4.48
C ARG A 190 -2.47 13.40 3.21
N GLU A 191 -2.26 14.71 3.24
CA GLU A 191 -2.40 15.57 2.06
C GLU A 191 -1.45 15.14 0.92
N PHE A 192 -0.22 14.77 1.25
CA PHE A 192 0.77 14.28 0.28
C PHE A 192 0.28 12.98 -0.39
N TYR A 193 -0.13 11.97 0.36
CA TYR A 193 -0.60 10.70 -0.22
C TYR A 193 -1.89 10.88 -1.02
N GLN A 194 -2.85 11.67 -0.52
CA GLN A 194 -4.06 12.00 -1.29
C GLN A 194 -3.73 12.71 -2.59
N ALA A 195 -2.83 13.70 -2.54
CA ALA A 195 -2.39 14.41 -3.73
C ALA A 195 -1.69 13.48 -4.72
N CYS A 196 -1.01 12.43 -4.24
CA CYS A 196 -0.36 11.39 -5.04
C CYS A 196 -1.33 10.37 -5.66
N GLY A 197 -2.64 10.48 -5.38
CA GLY A 197 -3.67 9.61 -5.93
C GLY A 197 -3.99 8.38 -5.09
N PHE A 198 -3.51 8.31 -3.84
CA PHE A 198 -3.99 7.32 -2.89
C PHE A 198 -5.42 7.66 -2.47
N GLU A 199 -6.30 6.66 -2.52
CA GLU A 199 -7.68 6.82 -2.08
C GLU A 199 -7.76 7.00 -0.56
N ALA A 200 -8.69 7.86 -0.12
CA ALA A 200 -8.96 8.05 1.29
C ALA A 200 -9.79 6.88 1.82
N GLY A 201 -9.23 6.10 2.75
CA GLY A 201 -9.91 4.95 3.33
C GLY A 201 -8.93 3.93 3.92
N GLY A 202 -8.02 4.41 4.77
CA GLY A 202 -6.80 3.73 5.21
C GLY A 202 -6.95 2.27 5.65
N ILE A 203 -5.79 1.61 5.79
CA ILE A 203 -5.70 0.26 6.34
C ILE A 203 -6.32 0.27 7.74
N ALA A 204 -7.41 -0.47 7.95
CA ALA A 204 -8.08 -0.54 9.25
C ALA A 204 -7.31 -1.46 10.21
N PRO A 205 -6.71 -0.94 11.30
CA PRO A 205 -5.97 -1.78 12.22
C PRO A 205 -6.89 -2.34 13.30
N LEU A 206 -6.70 -3.62 13.66
CA LEU A 206 -7.16 -4.20 14.92
C LEU A 206 -5.94 -4.58 15.75
N ARG A 207 -5.79 -3.96 16.92
CA ARG A 207 -4.68 -4.26 17.82
C ARG A 207 -4.96 -5.55 18.60
N ILE A 208 -4.10 -6.55 18.43
CA ILE A 208 -4.23 -7.86 19.11
C ILE A 208 -3.55 -7.86 20.48
N ARG A 209 -2.49 -7.06 20.66
CA ARG A 209 -1.71 -6.93 21.89
C ARG A 209 -1.26 -5.49 22.10
#